data_AF-A0A7W8XUR8-F1
#
_entry.id   AF-A0A7W8XUR8-F1
#
_cell.length_a   1.000
_cell.length_b   1.000
_cell.length_c   1.000
_cell.angle_alpha   90.00
_cell.angle_beta   90.00
_cell.angle_gamma   90.00
#
_symmetry.space_group_name_H-M   'P 1'
#
loop_
_entity.id
_entity.type
_entity.pdbx_description
1 polymer ?
#
loop_
_entity_poly.entity_id
_entity_poly.type
_entity_poly.pdbx_seq_one_letter_code
_entity_poly.pdbx_strand_id
1 'polypeptide(L)'
;MNNDISRTTEALLAGSGSCTPQSSEPDLRVDHWRSDQWKITVLSPRARQWVHNEFCCALGQCLGDDMLVDILSANRFLKEAHSQGLRTEFVGRGGKDLF
;
A
#
# COMPACT_ATOMS: atom_id res chain seq x y z
N MET A 1 -29.48 -16.47 -36.04
CA MET A 1 -30.74 -17.14 -35.63
C MET A 1 -30.43 -18.01 -34.41
N ASN A 2 -30.85 -17.54 -33.23
CA ASN A 2 -31.63 -18.20 -32.17
C ASN A 2 -31.43 -19.73 -31.99
N ASN A 3 -31.40 -20.36 -30.82
CA ASN A 3 -31.62 -20.01 -29.41
C ASN A 3 -31.15 -21.22 -28.57
N ASP A 4 -30.87 -20.97 -27.28
CA ASP A 4 -31.11 -21.82 -26.10
C ASP A 4 -30.79 -23.33 -26.10
N ILE A 5 -30.12 -23.79 -25.03
CA ILE A 5 -30.76 -24.63 -23.99
C ILE A 5 -29.95 -24.52 -22.69
N SER A 6 -30.63 -23.97 -21.68
CA SER A 6 -30.34 -24.02 -20.26
C SER A 6 -29.94 -25.40 -19.76
N ARG A 7 -28.94 -25.44 -18.87
CA ARG A 7 -29.00 -26.36 -17.74
C ARG A 7 -28.49 -25.69 -16.47
N THR A 8 -29.44 -25.05 -15.81
CA THR A 8 -29.48 -24.72 -14.40
C THR A 8 -28.92 -25.87 -13.57
N THR A 9 -27.91 -25.58 -12.76
CA THR A 9 -27.66 -26.29 -11.50
C THR A 9 -27.25 -25.24 -10.46
N GLU A 10 -28.26 -24.66 -9.84
CA GLU A 10 -28.13 -23.93 -8.59
C GLU A 10 -27.87 -24.94 -7.47
N ALA A 11 -26.74 -24.79 -6.79
CA ALA A 11 -26.41 -25.27 -5.45
C ALA A 11 -24.92 -24.92 -5.26
N LEU A 12 -24.49 -23.96 -4.45
CA LEU A 12 -24.82 -23.75 -3.05
C LEU A 12 -24.58 -22.28 -2.68
N LEU A 13 -25.64 -21.63 -2.20
CA LEU A 13 -25.53 -20.53 -1.26
C LEU A 13 -24.91 -21.07 0.03
N ALA A 14 -23.61 -20.90 0.21
CA ALA A 14 -22.98 -20.90 1.51
C ALA A 14 -22.37 -19.52 1.71
N GLY A 15 -22.92 -18.79 2.67
CA GLY A 15 -22.48 -17.45 3.02
C GLY A 15 -20.98 -17.41 3.30
N SER A 16 -20.27 -16.69 2.46
CA SER A 16 -19.18 -15.85 2.92
C SER A 16 -19.46 -14.51 2.28
N GLY A 17 -20.13 -13.64 3.03
CA GLY A 17 -19.92 -12.21 2.85
C GLY A 17 -18.46 -11.92 3.21
N SER A 18 -17.52 -12.38 2.39
CA SER A 18 -16.26 -11.70 2.25
C SER A 18 -16.65 -10.43 1.50
N CYS A 19 -17.16 -9.45 2.26
CA CYS A 19 -16.59 -8.12 2.14
C CYS A 19 -15.09 -8.38 2.13
N THR A 20 -14.49 -8.49 0.95
CA THR A 20 -13.14 -8.00 0.80
C THR A 20 -13.25 -6.63 1.46
N PRO A 21 -12.60 -6.40 2.61
CA PRO A 21 -12.56 -5.05 3.13
C PRO A 21 -12.12 -4.24 1.91
N GLN A 22 -12.93 -3.26 1.53
CA GLN A 22 -12.58 -2.33 0.48
C GLN A 22 -11.38 -1.59 1.04
N SER A 23 -10.24 -2.27 0.97
CA SER A 23 -8.99 -1.94 1.62
C SER A 23 -8.51 -0.81 0.77
N SER A 24 -8.96 0.40 1.10
CA SER A 24 -8.56 1.57 0.36
C SER A 24 -7.05 1.53 0.30
N GLU A 25 -6.56 1.57 -0.94
CA GLU A 25 -5.20 1.19 -1.25
C GLU A 25 -4.21 1.98 -0.39
N PRO A 26 -3.14 1.35 0.10
CA PRO A 26 -2.14 2.06 0.88
C PRO A 26 -1.49 3.15 0.05
N ASP A 27 -1.16 4.26 0.70
CA ASP A 27 -0.41 5.34 0.07
C ASP A 27 1.08 5.07 0.05
N LEU A 28 1.53 4.34 1.06
CA LEU A 28 2.92 3.99 1.29
C LEU A 28 2.98 2.51 1.64
N ARG A 29 4.01 1.83 1.17
CA ARG A 29 4.37 0.49 1.60
C ARG A 29 5.74 0.52 2.26
N VAL A 30 5.89 -0.25 3.32
CA VAL A 30 7.13 -0.37 4.08
C VAL A 30 7.53 -1.83 4.13
N ASP A 31 8.65 -2.16 3.50
CA ASP A 31 9.21 -3.51 3.49
C ASP A 31 10.52 -3.53 4.29
N HIS A 32 10.72 -4.57 5.09
CA HIS A 32 12.02 -4.84 5.68
C HIS A 32 12.95 -5.45 4.62
N TRP A 33 13.89 -4.65 4.08
CA TRP A 33 14.73 -5.06 2.93
C TRP A 33 15.95 -5.87 3.36
N ARG A 34 16.75 -5.34 4.30
CA ARG A 34 17.97 -5.97 4.85
C ARG A 34 18.11 -5.63 6.34
N SER A 35 19.06 -6.26 7.04
CA SER A 35 19.20 -6.26 8.50
C SER A 35 19.00 -4.90 9.20
N ASP A 36 19.39 -3.80 8.56
CA ASP A 36 19.29 -2.43 9.06
C ASP A 36 18.61 -1.46 8.08
N GLN A 37 18.09 -1.98 6.95
CA GLN A 37 17.52 -1.17 5.88
C GLN A 37 16.05 -1.50 5.63
N TRP A 38 15.28 -0.43 5.57
CA TRP A 38 13.86 -0.41 5.28
C TRP A 38 13.64 0.21 3.92
N LYS A 39 12.77 -0.42 3.13
CA LYS A 39 12.33 0.09 1.85
C LYS A 39 10.96 0.73 2.04
N ILE A 40 10.84 1.99 1.66
CA ILE A 40 9.57 2.71 1.60
C ILE A 40 9.21 2.87 0.13
N THR A 41 8.05 2.37 -0.26
CA THR A 41 7.50 2.51 -1.60
C THR A 41 6.29 3.45 -1.57
N VAL A 42 6.32 4.48 -2.41
CA VAL A 42 5.23 5.44 -2.62
C VAL A 42 4.27 4.86 -3.66
N LEU A 43 3.01 4.66 -3.27
CA LEU A 43 2.02 3.99 -4.09
C LEU A 43 0.94 4.94 -4.62
N SER A 44 0.55 5.95 -3.84
CA SER A 44 -0.52 6.86 -4.24
C SER A 44 -0.03 8.22 -4.75
N PRO A 45 -0.81 8.88 -5.63
CA PRO A 45 -0.50 10.23 -6.08
C PRO A 45 -0.40 11.24 -4.94
N ARG A 46 -1.22 11.11 -3.89
CA ARG A 46 -1.19 12.01 -2.73
C ARG A 46 0.09 11.86 -1.91
N ALA A 47 0.57 10.63 -1.70
CA ALA A 47 1.85 10.40 -1.05
C ALA A 47 3.02 10.92 -1.90
N ARG A 48 2.97 10.74 -3.22
CA ARG A 48 4.01 11.29 -4.12
C ARG A 48 4.09 12.81 -4.05
N GLN A 49 2.94 13.48 -4.05
CA GLN A 49 2.89 14.94 -3.91
C GLN A 49 3.42 15.39 -2.56
N TRP A 50 3.04 14.71 -1.48
CA TRP A 50 3.54 15.01 -0.14
C TRP A 50 5.06 14.82 -0.03
N VAL A 51 5.59 13.69 -0.50
CA VAL A 51 7.02 13.41 -0.55
C VAL A 51 7.78 14.50 -1.32
N HIS A 52 7.27 14.92 -2.48
CA HIS A 52 7.89 15.98 -3.26
C HIS A 52 7.87 17.34 -2.53
N ASN A 53 6.92 17.58 -1.65
CA ASN A 53 6.85 18.81 -0.85
C ASN A 53 7.80 18.75 0.36
N GLU A 54 7.91 17.59 1.04
CA GLU A 54 8.80 17.39 2.20
C GLU A 54 10.27 17.35 1.80
N PHE A 55 10.59 16.67 0.70
CA PHE A 55 11.94 16.61 0.16
C PHE A 55 12.06 17.67 -0.93
N CYS A 56 12.81 18.76 -0.64
CA CYS A 56 13.10 19.85 -1.58
C CYS A 56 13.10 19.38 -3.04
N CYS A 57 12.39 20.10 -3.93
CA CYS A 57 12.01 19.65 -5.28
C CYS A 57 13.09 18.88 -6.05
N ALA A 58 14.37 19.26 -5.96
CA ALA A 58 15.46 18.55 -6.64
C ALA A 58 15.69 17.12 -6.12
N LEU A 59 15.61 16.90 -4.80
CA LEU A 59 15.71 15.57 -4.20
C LEU A 59 14.41 14.78 -4.40
N GLY A 60 13.25 15.44 -4.24
CA GLY A 60 11.95 14.82 -4.52
C GLY A 60 11.78 14.34 -5.96
N GLN A 61 12.40 15.01 -6.94
CA GLN A 61 12.43 14.58 -8.35
C GLN A 61 13.39 13.41 -8.62
N CYS A 62 14.45 13.27 -7.82
CA CYS A 62 15.41 12.17 -7.95
C CYS A 62 14.97 10.92 -7.17
N LEU A 63 14.15 11.09 -6.13
CA LEU A 63 13.54 10.00 -5.39
C LEU A 63 12.48 9.38 -6.29
N GLY A 64 12.76 8.17 -6.78
CA GLY A 64 11.74 7.36 -7.43
C GLY A 64 10.62 6.99 -6.46
N ASP A 65 9.74 6.10 -6.89
CA ASP A 65 8.70 5.58 -5.99
C ASP A 65 9.28 4.73 -4.85
N ASP A 66 10.59 4.46 -4.81
CA ASP A 66 11.25 3.63 -3.81
C ASP A 66 12.38 4.39 -3.08
N MET A 67 12.43 4.27 -1.75
CA MET A 67 13.45 4.85 -0.88
C MET A 67 14.01 3.80 0.07
N LEU A 68 15.34 3.74 0.20
CA LEU A 68 16.01 2.90 1.20
C LEU A 68 16.51 3.78 2.34
N VAL A 69 16.09 3.45 3.56
CA VAL A 69 16.37 4.24 4.76
C VAL A 69 16.68 3.33 5.95
N ASP A 70 17.38 3.85 6.95
CA ASP A 70 17.56 3.15 8.22
C ASP A 70 16.26 3.16 9.06
N ILE A 71 16.22 2.36 10.13
CA ILE A 71 15.04 2.21 10.99
C ILE A 71 14.57 3.51 11.67
N LEU A 72 15.49 4.41 12.03
CA LEU A 72 15.14 5.68 12.68
C LEU A 72 14.55 6.65 11.67
N SER A 73 15.16 6.72 10.47
CA SER A 73 14.66 7.49 9.35
C SER A 73 13.29 6.98 8.89
N ALA A 74 13.08 5.67 8.78
CA ALA A 74 11.79 5.07 8.48
C ALA A 74 10.73 5.44 9.52
N ASN A 75 11.03 5.28 10.80
CA ASN A 75 10.11 5.61 11.89
C ASN A 75 9.73 7.10 11.88
N ARG A 76 10.70 8.00 11.66
CA ARG A 76 10.42 9.43 11.55
C ARG A 76 9.54 9.75 10.34
N PHE A 77 9.84 9.16 9.19
CA PHE A 77 9.05 9.33 7.97
C PHE A 77 7.60 8.87 8.17
N LEU A 78 7.38 7.70 8.79
CA LEU A 78 6.04 7.17 9.01
C LEU A 78 5.23 8.02 9.98
N LYS A 79 5.85 8.56 11.03
CA LYS A 79 5.18 9.49 11.94
C LYS A 79 4.67 10.74 11.21
N GLU A 80 5.47 11.28 10.30
CA GLU A 80 5.04 12.44 9.50
C GLU A 80 3.98 12.04 8.47
N ALA A 81 4.12 10.89 7.80
CA ALA A 81 3.11 10.39 6.89
C ALA A 81 1.74 10.22 7.58
N HIS A 82 1.73 9.68 8.80
CA HIS A 82 0.52 9.52 9.61
C HIS A 82 -0.05 10.86 10.09
N SER A 83 0.78 11.86 10.38
CA SER A 83 0.32 13.22 10.71
C SER A 83 -0.48 13.84 9.55
N GLN A 84 -0.12 13.49 8.31
CA GLN A 84 -0.79 13.90 7.08
C GLN A 84 -1.98 13.01 6.69
N GLY A 85 -2.29 11.97 7.46
CA GLY A 85 -3.37 11.02 7.17
C GLY A 85 -3.09 10.09 5.99
N LEU A 86 -1.82 9.86 5.66
CA LEU A 86 -1.40 8.85 4.70
C LEU A 86 -1.45 7.46 5.34
N ARG A 87 -1.96 6.49 4.58
CA ARG A 87 -2.10 5.09 4.99
C ARG A 87 -0.85 4.33 4.61
N THR A 88 -0.37 3.51 5.53
CA THR A 88 0.89 2.77 5.38
C THR A 88 0.63 1.28 5.47
N GLU A 89 1.09 0.51 4.51
CA GLU A 89 1.10 -0.94 4.55
C GLU A 89 2.49 -1.44 4.94
N PHE A 90 2.59 -2.16 6.04
CA PHE A 90 3.79 -2.85 6.45
C PHE A 90 3.81 -4.26 5.87
N VAL A 91 4.90 -4.63 5.20
CA VAL A 91 5.10 -5.98 4.65
C VAL A 91 6.19 -6.68 5.45
N GLY A 92 5.77 -7.64 6.27
CA GLY A 92 6.64 -8.49 7.06
C GLY A 92 6.75 -9.91 6.49
N ARG A 93 7.63 -10.73 7.07
CA ARG A 93 7.75 -12.16 6.71
C ARG A 93 6.47 -12.97 6.93
N GLY A 94 5.54 -12.48 7.75
CA GLY A 94 4.30 -13.18 8.12
C GLY A 94 3.03 -12.66 7.43
N GLY A 95 3.11 -11.61 6.61
CA GLY A 95 1.91 -11.00 6.01
C GLY A 95 2.04 -9.49 5.82
N LYS A 96 0.89 -8.86 5.54
CA LYS A 96 0.75 -7.42 5.33
C LYS A 96 -0.19 -6.84 6.38
N ASP A 97 0.27 -5.79 7.05
CA ASP A 97 -0.51 -5.05 8.05
C ASP A 97 -0.74 -3.62 7.57
N LEU A 98 -1.99 -3.16 7.55
CA LEU A 98 -2.35 -1.82 7.10
C LEU A 98 -2.63 -0.92 8.32
N PHE A 99 -1.95 0.23 8.38
CA PHE A 99 -2.04 1.23 9.44
C PHE A 99 -2.47 2.59 8.88
#